data_AF-A0A4P6EUU9-F1
#
_entry.id   AF-A0A4P6EUU9-F1
#
_cell.length_a   1.000
_cell.length_b   1.000
_cell.length_c   1.000
_cell.angle_alpha   90.00
_cell.angle_beta   90.00
_cell.angle_gamma   90.00
#
_symmetry.space_group_name_H-M   'P 1'
#
loop_
_entity.id
_entity.type
_entity.pdbx_description
1 polymer ?
#
loop_
_entity_poly.entity_id
_entity_poly.type
_entity_poly.pdbx_seq_one_letter_code
_entity_poly.pdbx_strand_id
1 'polypeptide(L)'
;MRYPVTIAATLIGLAVCLYNYTGYDPHNMIFFMFSVPAWFVDLFYDVHDVSVMLMYILTVATWALIGYIADRIILRSSRRSRT
;
A
#
# COMPACT_ATOMS: atom_id res chain seq x y z
N MET A 1 -19.15 -4.62 9.08
CA MET A 1 -17.69 -4.85 8.89
C MET A 1 -16.95 -3.64 9.45
N ARG A 2 -15.97 -3.83 10.34
CA ARG A 2 -15.39 -2.75 11.19
C ARG A 2 -14.26 -1.93 10.53
N TYR A 3 -13.83 -2.29 9.31
CA TYR A 3 -12.68 -1.67 8.63
C TYR A 3 -12.86 -1.53 7.12
N PRO A 4 -13.90 -0.81 6.64
CA PRO A 4 -14.16 -0.68 5.20
C PRO A 4 -13.01 0.01 4.46
N VAL A 5 -12.32 0.98 5.07
CA VAL A 5 -11.24 1.72 4.43
C VAL A 5 -9.97 0.87 4.34
N THR A 6 -9.68 0.07 5.37
CA THR A 6 -8.58 -0.90 5.35
C THR A 6 -8.75 -1.92 4.23
N ILE A 7 -9.97 -2.44 4.05
CA ILE A 7 -10.26 -3.41 2.98
C ILE A 7 -10.09 -2.75 1.61
N ALA A 8 -10.62 -1.54 1.41
CA ALA A 8 -10.45 -0.82 0.15
C ALA A 8 -8.97 -0.54 -0.15
N ALA A 9 -8.21 -0.05 0.83
CA ALA A 9 -6.79 0.25 0.69
C ALA A 9 -5.94 -1.00 0.39
N THR A 10 -6.19 -2.10 1.11
CA THR A 10 -5.51 -3.39 0.83
C THR A 10 -5.79 -3.90 -0.57
N LEU A 11 -7.03 -3.79 -1.05
CA LEU A 11 -7.40 -4.17 -2.42
C LEU A 11 -6.69 -3.30 -3.45
N ILE A 12 -6.51 -2.00 -3.19
CA ILE A 12 -5.72 -1.11 -4.06
C ILE A 12 -4.26 -1.56 -4.10
N GLY A 13 -3.64 -1.83 -2.95
CA GLY A 13 -2.26 -2.33 -2.89
C GLY A 13 -2.08 -3.66 -3.63
N LEU A 14 -3.04 -4.58 -3.48
CA LEU A 14 -3.06 -5.85 -4.20
C LEU A 14 -3.24 -5.66 -5.72
N ALA A 15 -4.10 -4.73 -6.14
CA ALA A 15 -4.30 -4.43 -7.56
C ALA A 15 -3.04 -3.85 -8.20
N VAL A 16 -2.30 -2.98 -7.49
CA VAL A 16 -1.01 -2.45 -7.95
C VAL A 16 0.02 -3.57 -8.09
N CYS A 17 0.13 -4.47 -7.11
CA CYS A 17 1.04 -5.61 -7.19
C CYS A 17 0.67 -6.57 -8.33
N LEU A 18 -0.63 -6.84 -8.52
CA LEU A 18 -1.12 -7.70 -9.58
C LEU A 18 -0.85 -7.09 -10.96
N TYR A 19 -1.12 -5.79 -11.14
CA TYR A 19 -0.80 -5.08 -12.37
C TYR A 19 0.70 -5.15 -12.69
N ASN A 20 1.55 -4.93 -11.70
CA ASN A 20 2.99 -5.06 -11.88
C ASN A 20 3.41 -6.49 -12.25
N TYR A 21 2.82 -7.51 -11.61
CA TYR A 21 3.08 -8.92 -11.91
C TYR A 21 2.71 -9.32 -13.33
N THR A 22 1.70 -8.68 -13.94
CA THR A 22 1.32 -8.98 -15.34
C THR A 22 2.36 -8.54 -16.38
N GLY A 23 3.39 -7.79 -15.99
CA GLY A 23 4.43 -7.33 -16.91
C GLY A 23 3.97 -6.23 -17.87
N TYR A 24 2.74 -5.74 -17.74
CA TYR A 24 2.20 -4.58 -18.47
C TYR A 24 2.74 -3.23 -17.97
N ASP A 25 3.64 -3.23 -16.98
CA ASP A 25 4.27 -2.04 -16.41
C ASP A 25 5.75 -1.99 -16.82
N PRO A 26 6.08 -1.42 -18.01
CA PRO A 26 7.46 -1.26 -18.43
C PRO A 26 8.23 -0.51 -17.34
N HIS A 27 9.30 -1.13 -16.84
CA HIS A 27 10.16 -0.59 -15.78
C HIS A 27 9.50 -0.41 -14.40
N ASN A 28 8.38 -1.09 -14.12
CA ASN A 28 7.71 -1.03 -12.81
C ASN A 28 7.29 0.40 -12.40
N MET A 29 7.06 1.31 -13.35
CA MET A 29 6.77 2.72 -13.08
C MET A 29 5.57 2.91 -12.17
N ILE A 30 4.45 2.24 -12.44
CA ILE A 30 3.24 2.37 -11.61
C ILE A 30 3.50 1.81 -10.22
N PHE A 31 4.17 0.66 -10.15
CA PHE A 31 4.54 0.08 -8.87
C PHE A 31 5.40 1.03 -8.04
N PHE A 32 6.41 1.66 -8.63
CA PHE A 32 7.23 2.67 -7.97
C PHE A 32 6.45 3.90 -7.53
N MET A 33 5.52 4.39 -8.34
CA MET A 33 4.73 5.58 -7.99
C MET A 33 3.77 5.36 -6.82
N PHE A 34 3.23 4.15 -6.65
CA PHE A 34 2.24 3.85 -5.60
C PHE A 34 2.76 3.00 -4.44
N SER A 35 3.99 2.52 -4.52
CA SER A 35 4.67 1.77 -3.46
C SER A 35 5.54 2.71 -2.63
N VAL A 36 5.02 3.15 -1.50
CA VAL A 36 5.79 3.92 -0.50
C VAL A 36 7.11 3.21 -0.12
N PRO A 37 7.15 1.89 0.11
CA PRO A 37 8.42 1.16 0.33
C PRO A 37 9.43 1.31 -0.81
N ALA A 38 8.96 1.36 -2.06
CA ALA A 38 9.84 1.50 -3.21
C ALA A 38 10.52 2.88 -3.25
N TRP A 39 9.87 3.94 -2.76
CA TRP A 39 10.50 5.27 -2.62
C TRP A 39 11.68 5.25 -1.66
N PHE A 40 11.56 4.50 -0.57
CA PHE A 40 12.66 4.37 0.40
C PHE A 40 13.78 3.51 -0.17
N VAL A 41 13.45 2.40 -0.83
CA VAL A 41 14.47 1.54 -1.42
C VAL A 41 15.28 2.29 -2.48
N ASP A 42 14.62 3.04 -3.37
CA ASP A 42 15.31 3.85 -4.38
C ASP A 42 16.28 4.89 -3.78
N LEU A 43 16.01 5.37 -2.56
CA LEU A 43 16.90 6.30 -1.85
C LEU A 43 18.10 5.63 -1.18
N PHE A 44 18.01 4.36 -0.79
CA PHE A 44 18.98 3.72 0.11
C PHE A 44 19.68 2.48 -0.48
N TYR A 45 19.11 1.84 -1.49
CA TYR A 45 19.58 0.57 -2.05
C TYR A 45 19.35 0.52 -3.57
N ASP A 46 20.21 -0.20 -4.29
CA ASP A 46 19.99 -0.46 -5.72
C ASP A 46 18.78 -1.40 -5.87
N VAL A 47 17.75 -0.94 -6.58
CA VAL A 47 16.48 -1.66 -6.69
C VAL A 47 16.62 -3.01 -7.40
N HIS A 48 17.73 -3.23 -8.11
CA HIS A 48 18.03 -4.48 -8.80
C HIS A 48 18.42 -5.63 -7.87
N ASP A 49 18.89 -5.32 -6.65
CA ASP A 49 19.28 -6.33 -5.66
C ASP A 49 18.14 -6.70 -4.69
N VAL A 50 16.99 -6.01 -4.77
CA VAL A 50 15.89 -6.23 -3.85
C VAL A 50 14.83 -7.16 -4.43
N SER A 51 14.42 -8.16 -3.64
CA SER A 51 13.36 -9.08 -4.06
C SER A 51 12.04 -8.36 -4.34
N VAL A 52 11.54 -8.51 -5.56
CA VAL A 52 10.22 -8.01 -5.99
C VAL A 52 9.10 -8.55 -5.09
N MET A 53 9.22 -9.79 -4.61
CA MET A 53 8.24 -10.38 -3.72
C MET A 53 8.22 -9.67 -2.34
N LEU A 54 9.39 -9.31 -1.81
CA LEU A 54 9.46 -8.49 -0.59
C LEU A 54 8.77 -7.14 -0.82
N MET A 55 9.03 -6.50 -1.96
CA MET A 55 8.39 -5.23 -2.29
C MET A 55 6.87 -5.34 -2.31
N TYR A 56 6.30 -6.37 -2.93
CA TYR A 56 4.85 -6.58 -2.97
C TYR A 56 4.25 -6.71 -1.56
N ILE A 57 4.89 -7.50 -0.68
CA ILE A 57 4.45 -7.67 0.70
C ILE A 57 4.47 -6.32 1.42
N LEU A 58 5.56 -5.56 1.28
CA LEU A 58 5.68 -4.24 1.91
C LEU A 58 4.64 -3.27 1.35
N THR A 59 4.39 -3.26 0.03
CA THR A 59 3.38 -2.39 -0.59
C THR A 59 1.99 -2.68 -0.03
N VAL A 60 1.57 -3.95 -0.02
CA VAL A 60 0.27 -4.34 0.55
C VAL A 60 0.21 -4.00 2.04
N ALA A 61 1.28 -4.23 2.79
CA ALA A 61 1.34 -3.89 4.22
C ALA A 61 1.21 -2.38 4.47
N THR A 62 1.87 -1.53 3.66
CA THR A 62 1.76 -0.08 3.79
C THR A 62 0.35 0.41 3.46
N TRP A 63 -0.25 -0.08 2.38
CA TRP A 63 -1.64 0.27 2.05
C TRP A 63 -2.63 -0.21 3.12
N ALA A 64 -2.42 -1.41 3.67
CA ALA A 64 -3.19 -1.91 4.81
C ALA A 64 -3.06 -1.00 6.03
N LEU A 65 -1.84 -0.58 6.36
CA LEU A 65 -1.55 0.27 7.51
C LEU A 65 -2.21 1.65 7.36
N ILE A 66 -2.14 2.26 6.17
CA ILE A 66 -2.79 3.55 5.87
C ILE A 66 -4.31 3.42 6.06
N GLY A 67 -4.93 2.40 5.46
CA GLY A 67 -6.36 2.16 5.59
C GLY A 67 -6.78 1.89 7.05
N TYR A 68 -5.95 1.18 7.81
CA TYR A 68 -6.17 0.92 9.22
C TYR A 68 -6.10 2.20 10.06
N ILE A 69 -5.12 3.07 9.82
CA ILE A 69 -5.02 4.37 10.48
C ILE A 69 -6.26 5.22 10.16
N ALA A 70 -6.69 5.26 8.90
CA ALA A 70 -7.89 5.98 8.47
C ALA A 70 -9.15 5.47 9.18
N ASP A 71 -9.37 4.16 9.22
CA ASP A 71 -10.51 3.57 9.95
C ASP A 71 -10.47 3.92 11.45
N ARG A 72 -9.28 3.91 12.07
CA ARG A 72 -9.11 4.29 13.48
C ARG A 72 -9.44 5.76 13.73
N ILE A 73 -9.06 6.66 12.82
CA ILE A 73 -9.39 8.09 12.89
C ILE A 73 -10.90 8.29 12.73
N ILE A 74 -11.53 7.66 11.73
CA ILE A 74 -12.97 7.75 11.49
C ILE A 74 -13.78 7.25 12.69
N LEU A 75 -13.38 6.11 13.27
CA LEU A 75 -14.00 5.56 14.48
C LEU A 75 -13.87 6.50 15.69
N ARG A 76 -12.72 7.18 15.84
CA ARG A 76 -12.52 8.18 16.90
C ARG A 76 -13.40 9.42 16.67
N SER A 77 -13.48 9.93 15.45
CA SER A 77 -14.29 11.10 15.10
C SER A 77 -15.79 10.84 15.25
N SER A 78 -16.26 9.65 14.83
CA SER A 78 -17.67 9.27 14.95
C SER A 78 -18.14 9.15 16.42
N ARG A 79 -17.25 8.76 17.34
CA ARG A 79 -17.55 8.73 18.79
C ARG A 79 -17.65 10.14 19.39
N ARG A 80 -16.84 11.09 18.93
CA ARG A 80 -16.83 12.47 19.42
C ARG A 80 -18.05 13.28 18.99
N SER A 81 -18.68 12.92 17.86
CA SER A 81 -19.88 13.59 17.35
C SER A 81 -21.19 13.16 18.04
N ARG A 82 -21.15 12.17 18.95
CA ARG A 82 -22.33 11.63 19.65
C ARG A 82 -22.41 12.03 21.13
N THR A 83 -21.49 12.87 21.60
CA THR A 83 -21.46 13.50 22.93
C THR A 83 -21.59 14.99 22.77
#